data_AF-A0A924ZEZ1-F1
#
_entry.id   AF-A0A924ZEZ1-F1
#
_cell.length_a   1.000
_cell.length_b   1.000
_cell.length_c   1.000
_cell.angle_alpha   90.00
_cell.angle_beta   90.00
_cell.angle_gamma   90.00
#
_symmetry.space_group_name_H-M   'P 1'
#
loop_
_entity.id
_entity.type
_entity.pdbx_description
1 polymer ?
#
loop_
_entity_poly.entity_id
_entity_poly.type
_entity_poly.pdbx_seq_one_letter_code
_entity_poly.pdbx_strand_id
1 'polypeptide(L)'
;ASDPTRWMPRDPEGAAHVQRWLSVAAGPLANGPAAARVLVVFNRPIDPTDTVDRSHALLQVMEAQLGTEAFLAGATATLADLANYAYVACAPEGNVSLEPYPQLRAWLERVEALPGFVPMLRTPVGLAASSAASLA
;
A
#
# COMPACT_ATOMS: atom_id res chain seq x y z
N ALA A 1 3.20 -14.39 -22.15
CA ALA A 1 2.54 -13.28 -21.43
C ALA A 1 1.15 -13.77 -21.06
N SER A 2 0.92 -14.04 -19.77
CA SER A 2 -0.29 -14.71 -19.27
C SER A 2 -1.44 -13.70 -19.15
N ASP A 3 -2.52 -14.00 -19.86
CA ASP A 3 -3.85 -13.37 -19.84
C ASP A 3 -3.98 -11.98 -19.15
N PRO A 4 -4.13 -10.89 -19.94
CA PRO A 4 -4.30 -9.54 -19.38
C PRO A 4 -5.60 -9.38 -18.56
N THR A 5 -6.58 -10.27 -18.72
CA THR A 5 -7.82 -10.22 -17.92
C THR A 5 -7.60 -10.55 -16.45
N ARG A 6 -6.46 -11.19 -16.10
CA ARG A 6 -6.10 -11.45 -14.70
C ARG A 6 -5.97 -10.16 -13.88
N TRP A 7 -5.49 -9.10 -14.53
CA TRP A 7 -5.17 -7.82 -13.88
C TRP A 7 -6.39 -6.89 -13.80
N MET A 8 -7.28 -7.03 -14.78
CA MET A 8 -8.53 -6.30 -14.86
C MET A 8 -9.62 -7.27 -15.35
N PRO A 9 -10.40 -7.88 -14.42
CA PRO A 9 -11.51 -8.74 -14.76
C PRO A 9 -12.52 -8.03 -15.66
N ARG A 10 -13.19 -8.80 -16.53
CA ARG A 10 -14.15 -8.27 -17.52
C ARG A 10 -15.60 -8.44 -17.09
N ASP A 11 -15.87 -9.30 -16.12
CA ASP A 11 -17.19 -9.40 -15.52
C ASP A 11 -17.50 -8.13 -14.69
N PRO A 12 -18.77 -7.70 -14.61
CA PRO A 12 -19.11 -6.44 -13.96
C PRO A 12 -18.72 -6.35 -12.48
N GLU A 13 -18.79 -7.47 -11.75
CA GLU A 13 -18.52 -7.51 -10.32
C GLU A 13 -17.01 -7.38 -10.03
N GLY A 14 -16.20 -8.20 -10.67
CA GLY A 14 -14.74 -8.14 -10.58
C GLY A 14 -14.20 -6.79 -11.03
N ALA A 15 -14.71 -6.24 -12.13
CA ALA A 15 -14.34 -4.90 -12.59
C ALA A 15 -14.69 -3.81 -11.55
N ALA A 16 -15.87 -3.89 -10.92
CA ALA A 16 -16.29 -2.95 -9.88
C ALA A 16 -15.41 -3.03 -8.62
N HIS A 17 -14.99 -4.24 -8.22
CA HIS A 17 -14.07 -4.43 -7.11
C HIS A 17 -12.70 -3.81 -7.36
N VAL A 18 -12.13 -4.01 -8.56
CA VAL A 18 -10.88 -3.33 -8.93
C VAL A 18 -11.06 -1.82 -8.96
N GLN A 19 -12.13 -1.32 -9.59
CA GLN A 19 -12.40 0.11 -9.70
C GLN A 19 -12.54 0.79 -8.33
N ARG A 20 -13.18 0.13 -7.35
CA ARG A 20 -13.27 0.63 -5.97
C ARG A 20 -11.89 0.95 -5.40
N TRP A 21 -10.94 0.03 -5.57
CA TRP A 21 -9.58 0.18 -5.05
C TRP A 21 -8.71 1.16 -5.86
N LEU A 22 -9.01 1.38 -7.14
CA LEU A 22 -8.41 2.48 -7.89
C LEU A 22 -8.86 3.85 -7.35
N SER A 23 -10.13 4.00 -6.98
CA SER A 23 -10.62 5.20 -6.30
C SER A 23 -9.97 5.37 -4.92
N VAL A 24 -9.75 4.28 -4.18
CA VAL A 24 -9.00 4.31 -2.91
C VAL A 24 -7.55 4.79 -3.13
N ALA A 25 -6.89 4.28 -4.16
CA ALA A 25 -5.53 4.68 -4.51
C ALA A 25 -5.45 6.18 -4.86
N ALA A 26 -6.38 6.70 -5.66
CA ALA A 26 -6.41 8.10 -6.08
C ALA A 26 -6.83 9.07 -4.94
N GLY A 27 -7.57 8.59 -3.95
CA GLY A 27 -8.09 9.39 -2.84
C GLY A 27 -7.37 9.09 -1.52
N PRO A 28 -7.91 8.23 -0.65
CA PRO A 28 -7.34 7.90 0.66
C PRO A 28 -5.83 7.61 0.65
N LEU A 29 -5.33 6.81 -0.29
CA LEU A 29 -3.90 6.45 -0.32
C LEU A 29 -3.03 7.65 -0.68
N ALA A 30 -3.39 8.39 -1.74
CA ALA A 30 -2.68 9.57 -2.19
C ALA A 30 -2.64 10.65 -1.10
N ASN A 31 -3.73 10.83 -0.37
CA ASN A 31 -3.85 11.88 0.63
C ASN A 31 -3.43 11.44 2.04
N GLY A 32 -3.22 10.15 2.29
CA GLY A 32 -2.71 9.60 3.55
C GLY A 32 -1.24 9.18 3.41
N PRO A 33 -0.93 7.88 3.19
CA PRO A 33 0.45 7.38 3.22
C PRO A 33 1.40 8.09 2.24
N ALA A 34 0.92 8.40 1.02
CA ALA A 34 1.75 9.08 0.04
C ALA A 34 2.07 10.52 0.45
N ALA A 35 1.08 11.26 0.98
CA ALA A 35 1.28 12.62 1.49
C ALA A 35 2.22 12.62 2.70
N ALA A 36 2.01 11.74 3.68
CA ALA A 36 2.88 11.60 4.85
C ALA A 36 4.34 11.35 4.45
N ARG A 37 4.55 10.45 3.48
CA ARG A 37 5.87 10.16 2.91
C ARG A 37 6.50 11.39 2.25
N VAL A 38 5.74 12.18 1.48
CA VAL A 38 6.24 13.42 0.86
C VAL A 38 6.70 14.42 1.92
N LEU A 39 5.96 14.56 3.02
CA LEU A 39 6.33 15.50 4.08
C LEU A 39 7.69 15.14 4.70
N VAL A 40 7.89 13.85 5.01
CA VAL A 40 9.12 13.37 5.66
C VAL A 40 10.30 13.34 4.70
N VAL A 41 10.16 12.71 3.53
CA VAL A 41 11.27 12.55 2.56
C VAL A 41 11.83 13.89 2.10
N PHE A 42 10.97 14.89 1.91
CA PHE A 42 11.39 16.22 1.46
C PHE A 42 11.53 17.24 2.59
N ASN A 43 11.49 16.81 3.85
CA ASN A 43 11.63 17.67 5.03
C ASN A 43 10.75 18.94 4.96
N ARG A 44 9.47 18.75 4.64
CA ARG A 44 8.51 19.85 4.50
C ARG A 44 8.09 20.37 5.89
N PRO A 45 8.00 21.69 6.09
CA PRO A 45 7.63 22.28 7.39
C PRO A 45 6.11 22.29 7.60
N ILE A 46 5.46 21.15 7.43
CA ILE A 46 4.01 20.95 7.59
C ILE A 46 3.82 19.88 8.66
N ASP A 47 2.86 20.08 9.57
CA ASP A 47 2.50 19.09 10.58
C ASP A 47 1.97 17.81 9.91
N PRO A 48 2.62 16.65 10.11
CA PRO A 48 2.21 15.40 9.48
C PRO A 48 1.02 14.71 10.15
N THR A 49 0.54 15.20 11.30
CA THR A 49 -0.47 14.51 12.14
C THR A 49 -1.70 14.09 11.34
N ASP A 50 -2.32 15.00 10.58
CA ASP A 50 -3.50 14.68 9.74
C ASP A 50 -3.20 13.59 8.71
N THR A 51 -2.04 13.66 8.04
CA THR A 51 -1.66 12.66 7.04
C THR A 51 -1.38 11.30 7.67
N VAL A 52 -0.84 11.25 8.88
CA VAL A 52 -0.62 10.02 9.64
C VAL A 52 -1.94 9.41 10.10
N ASP A 53 -2.86 10.21 10.65
CA ASP A 53 -4.19 9.75 11.07
C ASP A 53 -4.98 9.18 9.89
N ARG A 54 -4.98 9.88 8.76
CA ARG A 54 -5.65 9.43 7.53
C ARG A 54 -5.00 8.18 6.95
N SER A 55 -3.69 8.01 7.15
CA SER A 55 -3.01 6.77 6.81
C SER A 55 -3.53 5.62 7.64
N HIS A 56 -3.56 5.76 8.97
CA HIS A 56 -4.06 4.71 9.85
C HIS A 56 -5.54 4.36 9.60
N ALA A 57 -6.37 5.35 9.26
CA ALA A 57 -7.76 5.12 8.87
C ALA A 57 -7.86 4.25 7.60
N LEU A 58 -7.03 4.51 6.58
CA LEU A 58 -6.98 3.66 5.38
C LEU A 58 -6.45 2.26 5.71
N LEU A 59 -5.36 2.16 6.46
CA LEU A 59 -4.75 0.86 6.79
C LEU A 59 -5.72 -0.03 7.59
N GLN A 60 -6.58 0.53 8.43
CA GLN A 60 -7.65 -0.21 9.11
C GLN A 60 -8.68 -0.79 8.12
N VAL A 61 -9.08 -0.02 7.10
CA VAL A 61 -9.99 -0.51 6.05
C VAL A 61 -9.35 -1.63 5.23
N MET A 62 -8.07 -1.46 4.88
CA MET A 62 -7.31 -2.49 4.15
C MET A 62 -7.12 -3.75 4.98
N GLU A 63 -6.79 -3.63 6.26
CA GLU A 63 -6.67 -4.75 7.19
C GLU A 63 -7.97 -5.56 7.28
N ALA A 64 -9.12 -4.89 7.39
CA ALA A 64 -10.41 -5.56 7.42
C ALA A 64 -10.71 -6.31 6.10
N GLN A 65 -10.44 -5.69 4.94
CA GLN A 65 -10.61 -6.34 3.64
C GLN A 65 -9.72 -7.58 3.50
N LEU A 66 -8.45 -7.46 3.90
CA LEU A 66 -7.45 -8.53 3.79
C LEU A 66 -7.61 -9.61 4.85
N GLY A 67 -8.45 -9.36 5.87
CA GLY A 67 -8.92 -10.38 6.80
C GLY A 67 -9.90 -11.37 6.17
N THR A 68 -10.54 -11.01 5.05
CA THR A 68 -11.49 -11.87 4.33
C THR A 68 -10.98 -12.33 2.97
N GLU A 69 -10.13 -11.54 2.31
CA GLU A 69 -9.63 -11.81 0.96
C GLU A 69 -8.10 -11.88 0.90
N ALA A 70 -7.56 -12.67 -0.01
CA ALA A 70 -6.11 -12.79 -0.19
C ALA A 70 -5.48 -11.51 -0.79
N PHE A 71 -6.21 -10.84 -1.70
CA PHE A 71 -5.84 -9.61 -2.38
C PHE A 71 -6.99 -8.60 -2.28
N LEU A 72 -6.73 -7.33 -2.60
CA LEU A 72 -7.68 -6.25 -2.36
C LEU A 72 -9.02 -6.44 -3.10
N ALA A 73 -8.97 -6.98 -4.32
CA ALA A 73 -10.15 -7.20 -5.16
C ALA A 73 -10.66 -8.65 -5.18
N GLY A 74 -10.09 -9.55 -4.36
CA GLY A 74 -10.53 -10.94 -4.26
C GLY A 74 -9.39 -11.95 -4.09
N ALA A 75 -9.57 -13.15 -4.63
CA ALA A 75 -8.65 -14.27 -4.43
C ALA A 75 -7.30 -14.18 -5.17
N THR A 76 -7.19 -13.33 -6.21
CA THR A 76 -5.99 -13.20 -7.04
C THR A 76 -5.55 -11.75 -7.19
N ALA A 77 -4.25 -11.53 -7.43
CA ALA A 77 -3.70 -10.20 -7.59
C ALA A 77 -4.25 -9.49 -8.84
N THR A 78 -4.62 -8.22 -8.68
CA THR A 78 -5.16 -7.36 -9.74
C THR A 78 -4.45 -6.00 -9.78
N LEU A 79 -4.88 -5.10 -10.67
CA LEU A 79 -4.43 -3.71 -10.65
C LEU A 79 -4.76 -2.99 -9.33
N ALA A 80 -5.74 -3.45 -8.56
CA ALA A 80 -6.02 -2.91 -7.24
C ALA A 80 -4.79 -3.01 -6.33
N ASP A 81 -4.12 -4.17 -6.33
CA ASP A 81 -2.97 -4.42 -5.48
C ASP A 81 -1.77 -3.58 -5.92
N LEU A 82 -1.47 -3.57 -7.22
CA LEU A 82 -0.36 -2.79 -7.76
C LEU A 82 -0.53 -1.27 -7.54
N ALA A 83 -1.76 -0.76 -7.69
CA ALA A 83 -2.05 0.65 -7.50
C ALA A 83 -1.89 1.11 -6.04
N ASN A 84 -2.07 0.21 -5.06
CA ASN A 84 -1.99 0.53 -3.64
C ASN A 84 -0.64 0.15 -3.01
N TYR A 85 0.02 -0.89 -3.51
CA TYR A 85 1.22 -1.50 -2.92
C TYR A 85 2.32 -0.50 -2.54
N ALA A 86 2.77 0.32 -3.49
CA ALA A 86 3.99 1.11 -3.36
C ALA A 86 3.96 2.06 -2.14
N TYR A 87 2.85 2.79 -1.96
CA TYR A 87 2.70 3.74 -0.88
C TYR A 87 2.33 3.11 0.46
N VAL A 88 1.72 1.92 0.45
CA VAL A 88 1.51 1.15 1.68
C VAL A 88 2.84 0.56 2.16
N ALA A 89 3.59 -0.10 1.28
CA ALA A 89 4.90 -0.66 1.61
C ALA A 89 5.81 0.43 2.19
N CYS A 90 5.84 1.62 1.56
CA CYS A 90 6.68 2.75 1.96
C CYS A 90 6.08 3.64 3.06
N ALA A 91 4.93 3.29 3.65
CA ALA A 91 4.30 4.09 4.71
C ALA A 91 5.23 4.39 5.92
N PRO A 92 6.14 3.48 6.35
CA PRO A 92 7.10 3.78 7.42
C PRO A 92 8.02 4.97 7.12
N GLU A 93 8.30 5.27 5.86
CA GLU A 93 9.08 6.45 5.47
C GLU A 93 8.34 7.77 5.77
N GLY A 94 7.01 7.71 5.91
CA GLY A 94 6.14 8.81 6.33
C GLY A 94 5.77 8.77 7.82
N ASN A 95 6.52 8.04 8.66
CA ASN A 95 6.22 7.82 10.08
C ASN A 95 4.92 7.05 10.38
N VAL A 96 4.42 6.27 9.42
CA VAL A 96 3.22 5.44 9.60
C VAL A 96 3.65 4.00 9.87
N SER A 97 3.35 3.49 11.07
CA SER A 97 3.69 2.11 11.43
C SER A 97 2.74 1.10 10.77
N LEU A 98 3.32 0.01 10.24
CA LEU A 98 2.57 -1.14 9.71
C LEU A 98 2.42 -2.29 10.72
N GLU A 99 3.09 -2.20 11.87
CA GLU A 99 3.10 -3.25 12.90
C GLU A 99 1.70 -3.71 13.34
N PRO A 100 0.70 -2.80 13.53
CA PRO A 100 -0.63 -3.19 13.97
C PRO A 100 -1.46 -4.00 12.94
N TYR A 101 -0.99 -4.14 11.70
CA TYR A 101 -1.78 -4.64 10.57
C TYR A 101 -1.19 -5.95 10.00
N PRO A 102 -1.39 -7.09 10.66
CA PRO A 102 -0.82 -8.37 10.22
C PRO A 102 -1.32 -8.83 8.85
N GLN A 103 -2.61 -8.66 8.52
CA GLN A 103 -3.13 -9.10 7.22
C GLN A 103 -2.61 -8.24 6.08
N LEU A 104 -2.47 -6.94 6.34
CA LEU A 104 -1.83 -6.00 5.43
C LEU A 104 -0.35 -6.33 5.19
N ARG A 105 0.40 -6.67 6.24
CA ARG A 105 1.81 -7.09 6.08
C ARG A 105 1.92 -8.39 5.30
N ALA A 106 1.08 -9.38 5.58
CA ALA A 106 1.03 -10.62 4.81
C ALA A 106 0.63 -10.39 3.34
N TRP A 107 -0.23 -9.41 3.07
CA TRP A 107 -0.56 -8.99 1.71
C TRP A 107 0.62 -8.36 0.98
N LEU A 108 1.42 -7.52 1.64
CA LEU A 108 2.65 -6.98 1.06
C LEU A 108 3.59 -8.12 0.64
N GLU A 109 3.82 -9.11 1.52
CA GLU A 109 4.64 -10.28 1.20
C GLU A 109 4.10 -11.07 -0.01
N ARG A 110 2.77 -11.23 -0.13
CA ARG A 110 2.15 -11.89 -1.28
C ARG A 110 2.36 -11.11 -2.59
N VAL A 111 2.28 -9.78 -2.55
CA VAL A 111 2.54 -8.92 -3.73
C VAL A 111 4.02 -8.97 -4.12
N GLU A 112 4.92 -8.93 -3.14
CA GLU A 112 6.37 -9.01 -3.35
C GLU A 112 6.81 -10.37 -3.91
N ALA A 113 6.05 -11.44 -3.63
CA ALA A 113 6.29 -12.78 -4.18
C ALA A 113 5.80 -12.96 -5.64
N LEU A 114 5.17 -11.96 -6.26
CA LEU A 114 4.68 -12.08 -7.63
C LEU A 114 5.85 -12.21 -8.63
N PRO A 115 5.73 -13.06 -9.67
CA PRO A 115 6.77 -13.20 -10.69
C PRO A 115 7.08 -11.87 -11.38
N GLY A 116 8.37 -11.50 -11.40
CA GLY A 116 8.84 -10.25 -12.00
C GLY A 116 8.63 -9.02 -11.13
N PHE A 117 8.28 -9.19 -9.85
CA PHE A 117 8.21 -8.10 -8.90
C PHE A 117 9.58 -7.42 -8.73
N VAL A 118 9.56 -6.09 -8.70
CA VAL A 118 10.73 -5.26 -8.41
C VAL A 118 10.36 -4.36 -7.24
N PRO A 119 11.10 -4.42 -6.11
CA PRO A 119 10.78 -3.60 -4.95
C PRO A 119 10.96 -2.12 -5.24
N MET A 120 10.11 -1.30 -4.63
CA MET A 120 10.28 0.15 -4.64
C MET A 120 11.54 0.51 -3.84
N LEU A 121 12.35 1.42 -4.38
CA LEU A 121 13.54 1.90 -3.70
C LEU A 121 13.15 2.60 -2.39
N ARG A 122 13.83 2.22 -1.31
CA ARG A 122 13.59 2.73 0.04
C ARG A 122 14.48 3.94 0.34
N THR A 123 13.92 4.89 1.08
CA THR A 123 14.67 6.01 1.66
C THR A 123 14.82 5.80 3.17
N PRO A 124 16.03 5.90 3.75
CA PRO A 124 16.24 5.65 5.18
C PRO A 124 15.80 6.85 6.04
N VAL A 125 14.50 7.15 6.03
CA VAL A 125 13.86 8.25 6.77
C VAL A 125 12.67 7.75 7.58
N GLY A 126 12.19 8.58 8.50
CA GLY A 126 11.06 8.24 9.37
C GLY A 126 11.31 6.95 10.15
N LEU A 127 10.30 6.09 10.25
CA LEU A 127 10.43 4.78 10.89
C LEU A 127 11.31 3.80 10.10
N ALA A 128 11.59 4.08 8.82
CA ALA A 128 12.49 3.27 7.99
C ALA A 128 13.98 3.60 8.22
N ALA A 129 14.31 4.66 8.98
CA ALA A 129 15.70 5.01 9.28
C ALA A 129 16.43 3.92 10.10
N SER A 130 15.72 3.23 11.00
CA SER A 130 16.29 2.21 11.88
C SER A 130 16.45 0.84 11.21
N SER A 131 15.76 0.55 10.10
CA SER A 131 15.89 -0.73 9.39
C SER A 131 17.11 -0.79 8.47
N ALA A 132 17.68 0.36 8.09
CA ALA A 132 18.86 0.45 7.23
C ALA A 132 20.16 0.06 7.96
N ALA A 133 20.19 0.14 9.29
CA ALA A 133 21.39 -0.14 10.10
C ALA A 133 21.78 -1.63 10.17
N SER A 134 20.96 -2.55 9.64
CA SER A 134 21.25 -4.00 9.64
C SER A 134 21.86 -4.51 8.33
N LEU A 135 22.12 -3.63 7.35
CA LEU A 135 22.70 -3.99 6.05
C LEU A 135 24.04 -3.27 5.76
N ALA A 136 24.68 -2.71 6.77
CA ALA A 136 26.06 -2.19 6.73
C ALA A 136 26.94 -3.04 7.66
#